data_AF-A0A9X2X3M6-F1
#
_entry.id   AF-A0A9X2X3M6-F1
#
_cell.length_a   1.000
_cell.length_b   1.000
_cell.length_c   1.000
_cell.angle_alpha   90.00
_cell.angle_beta   90.00
_cell.angle_gamma   90.00
#
_symmetry.space_group_name_H-M   'P 1'
#
loop_
_entity.id
_entity.type
_entity.pdbx_description
1 polymer ?
#
loop_
_entity_poly.entity_id
_entity_poly.type
_entity_poly.pdbx_seq_one_letter_code
_entity_poly.pdbx_strand_id
1 'polypeptide(L)'
;MAHVPTVPNFAQWDFEYGDTDAAIIKDNARNAALVQFGSQLRQMTQTLNEDVETVTNDKQAAATSAGEAKNYRDEAQEISESGLPPKAGNAGAILRVADDEGSYVLDKLLRHLLPVGEVKMFPATVAPSGFRKVNGDEISREDYADLWDYAQASGNLAESESGKDPVQFGPGDGETTFTLPDYRGLHPRFWDDGRGIDPDRQMGTTQQSQNKEHDHGGNTRDDTHSHGGSIGQGGEHSHSGRTQDSGNHRHPYTARGNANTDTGGSARQTESTEASNYTEYAGLHWHYLDIDSAGRHGHSLSIYSNTHAHRINSDGGDEARGINGPLLACIRC
;
A
#
# COMPACT_ATOMS: atom_id res chain seq x y z
N MET A 1 81.37 -11.50 -41.55
CA MET A 1 82.41 -10.44 -41.43
C MET A 1 81.73 -9.22 -40.85
N ALA A 2 82.25 -8.67 -39.75
CA ALA A 2 81.64 -7.54 -39.04
C ALA A 2 81.79 -6.24 -39.84
N HIS A 3 80.71 -5.47 -39.96
CA HIS A 3 80.68 -4.17 -40.61
C HIS A 3 81.39 -3.15 -39.71
N VAL A 4 82.54 -2.65 -40.17
CA VAL A 4 83.26 -1.58 -39.49
C VAL A 4 82.54 -0.26 -39.76
N PRO A 5 82.15 0.51 -38.74
CA PRO A 5 81.53 1.82 -38.92
C PRO A 5 82.52 2.79 -39.53
N THR A 6 82.06 3.60 -40.48
CA THR A 6 82.82 4.72 -41.06
C THR A 6 83.03 5.79 -39.99
N VAL A 7 84.29 6.14 -39.75
CA VAL A 7 84.65 7.23 -38.83
C VAL A 7 84.16 8.55 -39.44
N PRO A 8 83.37 9.38 -38.71
CA PRO A 8 82.92 10.68 -39.21
C PRO A 8 84.10 11.55 -39.64
N ASN A 9 83.94 12.32 -40.71
CA ASN A 9 84.95 13.31 -41.10
C ASN A 9 84.95 14.46 -40.08
N PHE A 10 85.86 14.39 -39.12
CA PHE A 10 86.00 15.40 -38.07
C PHE A 10 86.70 16.68 -38.55
N ALA A 11 87.27 16.69 -39.77
CA ALA A 11 87.95 17.87 -40.34
C ALA A 11 86.99 19.02 -40.74
N GLN A 12 85.67 18.80 -40.68
CA GLN A 12 84.67 19.85 -40.91
C GLN A 12 84.39 20.72 -39.68
N TRP A 13 84.96 20.37 -38.52
CA TRP A 13 84.87 21.13 -37.28
C TRP A 13 86.27 21.72 -37.06
N ASP A 14 86.40 23.05 -37.05
CA ASP A 14 87.68 23.78 -36.93
C ASP A 14 88.40 23.45 -35.61
N PHE A 15 89.12 22.34 -35.54
CA PHE A 15 89.99 21.97 -34.42
C PHE A 15 91.43 22.34 -34.76
N GLU A 16 92.00 23.28 -34.01
CA GLU A 16 93.39 23.71 -34.18
C GLU A 16 94.32 22.91 -33.25
N TYR A 17 95.58 22.68 -33.66
CA TYR A 17 96.54 21.91 -32.85
C TYR A 17 96.92 22.70 -31.58
N GLY A 18 96.33 22.35 -30.44
CA GLY A 18 96.49 23.06 -29.16
C GLY A 18 95.18 23.22 -28.37
N ASP A 19 94.03 22.93 -28.98
CA ASP A 19 92.74 22.96 -28.29
C ASP A 19 92.64 21.87 -27.23
N THR A 20 92.55 22.26 -25.96
CA THR A 20 92.25 21.33 -24.86
C THR A 20 90.79 20.87 -24.92
N ASP A 21 90.49 19.65 -24.48
CA ASP A 21 89.11 19.12 -24.41
C ASP A 21 88.12 20.09 -23.74
N ALA A 22 88.58 20.84 -22.73
CA ALA A 22 87.79 21.83 -22.02
C ALA A 22 87.36 23.02 -22.92
N ALA A 23 88.20 23.45 -23.86
CA ALA A 23 87.88 24.53 -24.80
C ALA A 23 86.82 24.08 -25.81
N ILE A 24 86.96 22.86 -26.34
CA ILE A 24 86.01 22.26 -27.29
C ILE A 24 84.64 22.06 -26.64
N ILE A 25 84.59 21.55 -25.40
CA ILE A 25 83.33 21.37 -24.66
C ILE A 25 82.63 22.72 -24.43
N LYS A 26 83.39 23.76 -24.07
CA LYS A 26 82.85 25.10 -23.84
C LYS A 26 82.26 25.72 -25.11
N ASP A 27 82.92 25.53 -26.25
CA ASP A 27 82.46 26.06 -27.53
C ASP A 27 81.26 25.29 -28.09
N ASN A 28 81.22 23.97 -27.91
CA ASN A 28 80.03 23.16 -28.21
C ASN A 28 78.85 23.55 -27.32
N ALA A 29 79.08 23.81 -26.03
CA ALA A 29 78.03 24.30 -25.13
C ALA A 29 77.53 25.70 -25.53
N ARG A 30 78.44 26.60 -25.95
CA ARG A 30 78.10 27.92 -26.49
C ARG A 30 77.25 27.81 -27.76
N ASN A 31 77.63 26.93 -28.68
CA ASN A 31 76.88 26.68 -29.91
C ASN A 31 75.50 26.08 -29.63
N ALA A 32 75.40 25.14 -28.68
CA ALA A 32 74.11 24.59 -28.24
C ALA A 32 73.21 25.67 -27.63
N ALA A 33 73.75 26.56 -26.79
CA ALA A 33 73.01 27.67 -26.21
C ALA A 33 72.54 28.68 -27.28
N LEU A 34 73.35 28.95 -28.31
CA LEU A 34 72.97 29.80 -29.45
C LEU A 34 71.83 29.18 -30.27
N VAL A 35 71.87 27.86 -30.50
CA VAL A 35 70.79 27.15 -31.19
C VAL A 35 69.50 27.18 -30.38
N GLN A 36 69.59 26.98 -29.06
CA GLN A 36 68.44 27.07 -28.15
C GLN A 36 67.86 28.49 -28.10
N PHE A 37 68.70 29.51 -28.04
CA PHE A 37 68.24 30.91 -28.11
C PHE A 37 67.57 31.20 -29.45
N GLY A 38 68.14 30.72 -30.56
CA GLY A 38 67.57 30.86 -31.89
C GLY A 38 66.26 30.10 -32.10
N SER A 39 66.01 29.00 -31.38
CA SER A 39 64.71 28.30 -31.41
C SER A 39 63.67 29.04 -30.57
N GLN A 40 64.03 29.53 -29.38
CA GLN A 40 63.17 30.36 -28.54
C GLN A 40 62.75 31.65 -29.24
N LEU A 41 63.67 32.31 -29.94
CA LEU A 41 63.37 33.51 -30.71
C LEU A 41 62.38 33.22 -31.85
N ARG A 42 62.55 32.09 -32.57
CA ARG A 42 61.61 31.66 -33.60
C ARG A 42 60.22 31.37 -33.04
N GLN A 43 60.15 30.71 -31.89
CA GLN A 43 58.88 30.43 -31.22
C GLN A 43 58.18 31.72 -30.79
N MET A 44 58.92 32.68 -30.22
CA MET A 44 58.37 33.99 -29.85
C MET A 44 57.80 34.72 -31.07
N THR A 45 58.51 34.72 -32.22
CA THR A 45 58.00 35.33 -33.45
C THR A 45 56.74 34.64 -33.97
N GLN A 46 56.61 33.32 -33.82
CA GLN A 46 55.40 32.59 -34.19
C GLN A 46 54.21 33.00 -33.32
N THR A 47 54.39 33.01 -31.99
CA THR A 47 53.35 33.46 -31.06
C THR A 47 52.94 34.91 -31.30
N LEU A 48 53.89 35.81 -31.58
CA LEU A 48 53.57 37.20 -31.92
C LEU A 48 52.73 37.32 -33.20
N ASN A 49 52.97 36.47 -34.21
CA ASN A 49 52.15 36.47 -35.42
C ASN A 49 50.72 35.97 -35.14
N GLU A 50 50.57 34.93 -34.32
CA GLU A 50 49.26 34.41 -33.88
C GLU A 50 48.48 35.46 -33.06
N ASP A 51 49.17 36.17 -32.16
CA ASP A 51 48.59 37.26 -31.37
C ASP A 51 48.11 38.41 -32.28
N VAL A 52 48.89 38.79 -33.29
CA VAL A 52 48.50 39.83 -34.26
C VAL A 52 47.27 39.42 -35.07
N GLU A 53 47.18 38.16 -35.47
CA GLU A 53 46.00 37.63 -36.16
C GLU A 53 44.77 37.67 -35.25
N THR A 54 44.92 37.26 -33.99
CA THR A 54 43.86 37.31 -32.98
C THR A 54 43.35 38.74 -32.76
N VAL A 55 44.26 39.70 -32.55
CA VAL A 55 43.91 41.12 -32.37
C VAL A 55 43.20 41.68 -33.62
N THR A 56 43.57 41.23 -34.80
CA THR A 56 42.93 41.65 -36.06
C THR A 56 41.48 41.13 -36.13
N ASN A 57 41.26 39.87 -35.76
CA ASN A 57 39.93 39.26 -35.71
C ASN A 57 39.04 39.93 -34.66
N ASP A 58 39.57 40.18 -33.46
CA ASP A 58 38.86 40.87 -32.38
C ASP A 58 38.45 42.29 -32.80
N LYS A 59 39.34 43.00 -33.49
CA LYS A 59 39.05 44.33 -34.04
C LYS A 59 37.90 44.29 -35.06
N GLN A 60 37.87 43.27 -35.91
CA GLN A 60 36.79 43.11 -36.89
C GLN A 60 35.46 42.77 -36.21
N ALA A 61 35.47 41.86 -35.23
CA ALA A 61 34.27 41.53 -34.44
C ALA A 61 33.72 42.75 -33.71
N ALA A 62 34.60 43.54 -33.07
CA ALA A 62 34.22 44.78 -32.40
C ALA A 62 33.61 45.81 -33.38
N ALA A 63 34.13 45.91 -34.60
CA ALA A 63 33.57 46.79 -35.63
C ALA A 63 32.17 46.34 -36.07
N THR A 64 31.93 45.04 -36.22
CA THR A 64 30.61 44.48 -36.53
C THR A 64 29.61 44.80 -35.42
N SER A 65 29.97 44.52 -34.16
CA SER A 65 29.11 44.80 -33.00
C SER A 65 28.82 46.29 -32.82
N ALA A 66 29.78 47.17 -33.13
CA ALA A 66 29.54 48.61 -33.15
C ALA A 66 28.57 49.04 -34.26
N GLY A 67 28.57 48.35 -35.41
CA GLY A 67 27.62 48.55 -36.49
C GLY A 67 26.21 48.11 -36.11
N GLU A 68 26.07 46.91 -35.55
CA GLU A 68 24.79 46.38 -35.04
C GLU A 68 24.20 47.30 -33.95
N ALA A 69 25.02 47.75 -33.01
CA ALA A 69 24.58 48.68 -31.96
C ALA A 69 24.13 50.04 -32.50
N LYS A 70 24.68 50.50 -33.63
CA LYS A 70 24.17 51.69 -34.32
C LYS A 70 22.82 51.43 -34.98
N ASN A 71 22.67 50.29 -35.67
CA ASN A 71 21.39 49.92 -36.27
C ASN A 71 20.28 49.83 -35.20
N TYR A 72 20.54 49.18 -34.06
CA TYR A 72 19.57 49.14 -32.96
C TYR A 72 19.23 50.52 -32.40
N ARG A 73 20.21 51.44 -32.32
CA ARG A 73 19.96 52.82 -31.89
C ARG A 73 19.14 53.61 -32.91
N ASP A 74 19.45 53.46 -34.19
CA ASP A 74 18.77 54.16 -35.28
C ASP A 74 17.33 53.61 -35.44
N GLU A 75 17.12 52.30 -35.33
CA GLU A 75 15.79 51.66 -35.29
C GLU A 75 14.99 52.13 -34.06
N ALA A 76 15.61 52.19 -32.88
CA ALA A 76 14.96 52.71 -31.67
C ALA A 76 14.59 54.20 -31.81
N GLN A 77 15.44 55.00 -32.47
CA GLN A 77 15.15 56.40 -32.73
C GLN A 77 14.03 56.56 -33.77
N GLU A 78 14.01 55.75 -34.83
CA GLU A 78 12.95 55.74 -35.85
C GLU A 78 11.58 55.37 -35.24
N ILE A 79 11.54 54.40 -34.31
CA ILE A 79 10.33 54.05 -33.54
C ILE A 79 9.90 55.20 -32.62
N SER A 80 10.85 55.93 -32.03
CA SER A 80 10.57 57.08 -31.17
C SER A 80 10.00 58.30 -31.93
N GLU A 81 10.41 58.49 -33.19
CA GLU A 81 10.00 59.63 -34.02
C GLU A 81 8.73 59.34 -34.85
N SER A 82 8.50 58.09 -35.26
CA SER A 82 7.34 57.69 -36.06
C SER A 82 6.12 57.23 -35.25
N GLY A 83 6.31 56.92 -33.96
CA GLY A 83 5.26 56.41 -33.08
C GLY A 83 4.97 54.91 -33.31
N LEU A 84 4.66 54.18 -32.24
CA LEU A 84 4.40 52.75 -32.33
C LEU A 84 3.15 52.46 -33.18
N PRO A 85 3.17 51.40 -34.02
CA PRO A 85 1.97 50.96 -34.73
C PRO A 85 0.89 50.56 -33.70
N PRO A 86 -0.38 50.90 -33.93
CA PRO A 86 -1.45 50.57 -33.00
C PRO A 86 -1.65 49.04 -32.97
N LYS A 87 -1.34 48.38 -31.85
CA LYS A 87 -1.66 46.96 -31.68
C LYS A 87 -2.93 46.78 -30.86
N ALA A 88 -3.95 46.24 -31.54
CA ALA A 88 -5.19 45.75 -30.95
C ALA A 88 -4.88 44.53 -30.07
N GLY A 89 -5.37 44.54 -28.83
CA GLY A 89 -5.24 43.42 -27.91
C GLY A 89 -5.38 43.85 -26.46
N ASN A 90 -6.30 43.22 -25.74
CA ASN A 90 -6.83 43.63 -24.44
C ASN A 90 -5.85 43.34 -23.28
N ALA A 91 -4.68 43.97 -23.27
CA ALA A 91 -3.80 43.94 -22.11
C ALA A 91 -4.33 44.89 -21.02
N GLY A 92 -5.01 44.31 -20.02
CA GLY A 92 -5.42 45.00 -18.81
C GLY A 92 -4.23 45.68 -18.14
N ALA A 93 -4.49 46.86 -17.57
CA ALA A 93 -3.49 47.75 -16.97
C ALA A 93 -2.61 47.05 -15.92
N ILE A 94 -1.42 46.62 -16.34
CA ILE A 94 -0.31 46.31 -15.45
C ILE A 94 0.66 47.48 -15.59
N LEU A 95 0.92 48.15 -14.47
CA LEU A 95 2.02 49.07 -14.19
C LEU A 95 2.79 49.57 -15.42
N ARG A 96 2.55 50.83 -15.81
CA ARG A 96 3.32 51.54 -16.84
C ARG A 96 4.79 51.68 -16.40
N VAL A 97 5.58 50.63 -16.62
CA VAL A 97 7.04 50.75 -16.73
C VAL A 97 7.28 51.31 -18.12
N ALA A 98 8.01 52.42 -18.19
CA ALA A 98 8.06 53.30 -19.37
C ALA A 98 8.92 52.75 -20.52
N ASP A 99 9.42 51.51 -20.41
CA ASP A 99 10.17 50.80 -21.44
C ASP A 99 9.83 49.29 -21.43
N ASP A 100 9.84 48.68 -22.61
CA ASP A 100 9.52 47.26 -22.79
C ASP A 100 10.57 46.33 -22.14
N GLU A 101 11.79 46.84 -21.89
CA GLU A 101 12.86 46.09 -21.22
C GLU A 101 12.55 45.83 -19.74
N GLY A 102 12.04 46.81 -18.99
CA GLY A 102 11.66 46.63 -17.59
C GLY A 102 10.45 45.72 -17.41
N SER A 103 9.50 45.76 -18.37
CA SER A 103 8.36 44.85 -18.42
C SER A 103 8.78 43.40 -18.69
N TYR A 104 9.72 43.19 -19.62
CA TYR A 104 10.25 41.86 -19.95
C TYR A 104 11.06 41.23 -18.81
N VAL A 105 11.86 42.02 -18.09
CA VAL A 105 12.62 41.54 -16.92
C VAL A 105 11.67 41.17 -15.78
N LEU A 106 10.62 41.96 -15.55
CA LEU A 106 9.62 41.67 -14.52
C LEU A 106 8.79 40.42 -14.85
N ASP A 107 8.34 40.26 -16.10
CA ASP A 107 7.62 39.07 -16.55
C ASP A 107 8.47 37.80 -16.42
N LYS A 108 9.74 37.84 -16.82
CA LYS A 108 10.68 36.73 -16.61
C LYS A 108 10.88 36.39 -15.14
N LEU A 109 11.01 37.40 -14.29
CA LEU A 109 11.15 37.20 -12.85
C LEU A 109 9.88 36.56 -12.26
N LEU A 110 8.70 37.01 -12.67
CA LEU A 110 7.41 36.44 -12.25
C LEU A 110 7.26 34.98 -12.70
N ARG A 111 7.63 34.64 -13.94
CA ARG A 111 7.62 33.25 -14.44
C ARG A 111 8.61 32.36 -13.71
N HIS A 112 9.71 32.91 -13.19
CA HIS A 112 10.67 32.16 -12.38
C HIS A 112 10.18 31.92 -10.95
N LEU A 113 9.51 32.92 -10.34
CA LEU A 113 9.00 32.82 -8.98
C LEU A 113 7.70 32.01 -8.87
N LEU A 114 6.88 32.02 -9.93
CA LEU A 114 5.59 31.34 -10.03
C LEU A 114 5.49 30.67 -11.41
N PRO A 115 6.13 29.51 -11.60
CA PRO A 115 6.14 28.84 -12.89
C PRO A 115 4.72 28.44 -13.29
N VAL A 116 4.46 28.52 -14.59
CA VAL A 116 3.22 28.02 -15.18
C VAL A 116 3.10 26.52 -14.91
N GLY A 117 1.88 26.07 -14.61
CA GLY A 117 1.63 24.69 -14.18
C GLY A 117 1.74 24.46 -12.67
N GLU A 118 2.25 25.43 -11.89
CA GLU A 118 2.26 25.32 -10.43
C GLU A 118 0.84 25.25 -9.87
N VAL A 119 0.59 24.25 -9.01
CA VAL A 119 -0.69 24.10 -8.32
C VAL A 119 -0.59 24.67 -6.90
N LYS A 120 -1.53 25.55 -6.54
CA LYS A 120 -1.68 26.10 -5.19
C LYS A 120 -3.09 25.88 -4.67
N MET A 121 -3.17 25.79 -3.34
CA MET A 121 -4.42 25.63 -2.62
C MET A 121 -4.78 26.95 -1.95
N PHE A 122 -5.98 27.45 -2.22
CA PHE A 122 -6.48 28.71 -1.68
C PHE A 122 -7.66 28.47 -0.73
N PRO A 123 -7.70 29.13 0.44
CA PRO A 123 -8.91 29.15 1.29
C PRO A 123 -9.94 30.14 0.72
N ALA A 124 -10.32 29.96 -0.54
CA ALA A 124 -11.17 30.85 -1.31
C ALA A 124 -12.13 30.04 -2.21
N THR A 125 -13.18 30.70 -2.72
CA THR A 125 -14.16 30.08 -3.64
C THR A 125 -13.98 30.51 -5.10
N VAL A 126 -13.15 31.53 -5.32
CA VAL A 126 -12.82 32.10 -6.63
C VAL A 126 -11.31 32.00 -6.83
N ALA A 127 -10.89 31.60 -8.03
CA ALA A 127 -9.47 31.54 -8.37
C ALA A 127 -8.89 32.97 -8.39
N PRO A 128 -7.75 33.23 -7.72
CA PRO A 128 -7.06 34.50 -7.83
C PRO A 128 -6.64 34.82 -9.27
N SER A 129 -6.38 36.10 -9.57
CA SER A 129 -5.88 36.51 -10.88
C SER A 129 -4.58 35.78 -11.24
N GLY A 130 -4.46 35.34 -12.49
CA GLY A 130 -3.34 34.53 -12.96
C GLY A 130 -3.45 33.03 -12.64
N PHE A 131 -4.54 32.59 -12.00
CA PHE A 131 -4.81 31.19 -11.71
C PHE A 131 -6.16 30.75 -12.28
N ARG A 132 -6.25 29.46 -12.62
CA ARG A 132 -7.50 28.78 -13.01
C ARG A 132 -7.78 27.63 -12.05
N LYS A 133 -9.06 27.32 -11.86
CA LYS A 133 -9.47 26.18 -11.03
C LYS A 133 -9.00 24.88 -11.70
N VAL A 134 -8.60 23.90 -10.90
CA VAL A 134 -8.28 22.55 -11.39
C VAL A 134 -9.53 21.69 -11.25
N ASN A 135 -10.51 21.95 -12.11
CA ASN A 135 -11.89 21.44 -12.03
C ASN A 135 -12.36 20.75 -13.33
N GLY A 136 -11.43 20.33 -14.19
CA GLY A 136 -11.78 19.67 -15.45
C GLY A 136 -12.21 20.60 -16.58
N ASP A 137 -12.13 21.92 -16.40
CA ASP A 137 -12.60 22.88 -17.41
C ASP A 137 -11.78 22.76 -18.71
N GLU A 138 -12.49 22.90 -19.85
CA GLU A 138 -11.90 23.03 -21.17
C GLU A 138 -11.57 24.50 -21.45
N ILE A 139 -10.33 24.78 -21.86
CA ILE A 139 -9.81 26.13 -22.07
C ILE A 139 -9.05 26.24 -23.40
N SER A 140 -8.95 27.47 -23.92
CA SER A 140 -8.30 27.78 -25.19
C SER A 140 -6.78 27.62 -25.11
N ARG A 141 -6.18 26.94 -26.11
CA ARG A 141 -4.72 26.86 -26.28
C ARG A 141 -4.11 28.20 -26.66
N GLU A 142 -4.85 29.07 -27.35
CA GLU A 142 -4.38 30.40 -27.74
C GLU A 142 -4.32 31.34 -26.54
N ASP A 143 -5.38 31.38 -25.73
CA ASP A 143 -5.45 32.24 -24.54
C ASP A 143 -4.50 31.78 -23.42
N TYR A 144 -4.14 30.49 -23.43
CA TYR A 144 -3.33 29.83 -22.39
C TYR A 144 -2.15 29.05 -22.99
N ALA A 145 -1.43 29.67 -23.92
CA ALA A 145 -0.33 29.03 -24.65
C ALA A 145 0.77 28.47 -23.71
N ASP A 146 1.21 29.26 -22.72
CA ASP A 146 2.24 28.81 -21.78
C ASP A 146 1.80 27.58 -20.96
N LEU A 147 0.52 27.53 -20.59
CA LEU A 147 -0.04 26.39 -19.82
C LEU A 147 -0.24 25.17 -20.71
N TRP A 148 -0.58 25.37 -21.98
CA TRP A 148 -0.64 24.29 -22.95
C TRP A 148 0.75 23.69 -23.22
N ASP A 149 1.78 24.52 -23.36
CA ASP A 149 3.17 24.08 -23.48
C ASP A 149 3.62 23.28 -22.25
N TYR A 150 3.26 23.77 -21.05
CA TYR A 150 3.47 23.01 -19.81
C TYR A 150 2.75 21.65 -19.83
N ALA A 151 1.46 21.62 -20.21
CA ALA A 151 0.68 20.39 -20.24
C ALA A 151 1.34 19.33 -21.14
N GLN A 152 1.77 19.72 -22.35
CA GLN A 152 2.47 18.85 -23.30
C GLN A 152 3.81 18.34 -22.75
N ALA A 153 4.58 19.19 -22.06
CA ALA A 153 5.88 18.83 -21.50
C ALA A 153 5.80 18.07 -20.16
N SER A 154 4.65 18.11 -19.48
CA SER A 154 4.49 17.62 -18.10
C SER A 154 4.61 16.10 -17.93
N GLY A 155 4.44 15.33 -19.02
CA GLY A 155 4.28 13.88 -18.95
C GLY A 155 2.92 13.44 -18.36
N ASN A 156 2.00 14.37 -18.13
CA ASN A 156 0.67 14.14 -17.54
C ASN A 156 -0.47 14.56 -18.49
N LEU A 157 -0.21 14.57 -19.81
CA LEU A 157 -1.21 14.78 -20.84
C LEU A 157 -1.71 13.43 -21.35
N ALA A 158 -3.03 13.22 -21.31
CA ALA A 158 -3.66 12.02 -21.83
C ALA A 158 -3.60 11.94 -23.36
N GLU A 159 -3.54 10.73 -23.90
CA GLU A 159 -3.53 10.50 -25.35
C GLU A 159 -4.85 10.89 -26.03
N SER A 160 -5.97 10.81 -25.30
CA SER A 160 -7.30 11.14 -25.80
C SER A 160 -8.16 11.75 -24.70
N GLU A 161 -9.09 12.63 -25.08
CA GLU A 161 -9.99 13.29 -24.13
C GLU A 161 -10.96 12.30 -23.47
N SER A 162 -11.46 11.30 -24.21
CA SER A 162 -12.36 10.29 -23.67
C SER A 162 -11.68 9.25 -22.78
N GLY A 163 -10.37 9.05 -22.94
CA GLY A 163 -9.57 8.09 -22.18
C GLY A 163 -8.79 8.69 -21.01
N LYS A 164 -8.91 10.01 -20.77
CA LYS A 164 -8.15 10.68 -19.71
C LYS A 164 -8.62 10.24 -18.32
N ASP A 165 -7.66 10.08 -17.41
CA ASP A 165 -7.96 10.07 -15.98
C ASP A 165 -8.27 11.51 -15.50
N PRO A 166 -9.17 11.72 -14.53
CA PRO A 166 -9.46 13.04 -13.99
C PRO A 166 -8.24 13.85 -13.54
N VAL A 167 -7.14 13.22 -13.11
CA VAL A 167 -5.93 13.93 -12.68
C VAL A 167 -4.94 14.24 -13.82
N GLN A 168 -5.30 13.97 -15.08
CA GLN A 168 -4.52 14.29 -16.27
C GLN A 168 -5.01 15.57 -16.95
N PHE A 169 -4.12 16.23 -17.68
CA PHE A 169 -4.55 17.14 -18.75
C PHE A 169 -5.16 16.30 -19.87
N GLY A 170 -6.17 16.82 -20.55
CA GLY A 170 -6.71 16.20 -21.75
C GLY A 170 -6.47 17.06 -23.00
N PRO A 171 -6.42 16.45 -24.19
CA PRO A 171 -6.17 17.16 -25.44
C PRO A 171 -7.34 18.06 -25.89
N GLY A 172 -8.47 18.08 -25.17
CA GLY A 172 -9.64 18.90 -25.51
C GLY A 172 -10.28 18.46 -26.82
N ASP A 173 -10.61 19.42 -27.67
CA ASP A 173 -11.17 19.21 -29.01
C ASP A 173 -10.14 18.63 -30.01
N GLY A 174 -8.86 18.55 -29.64
CA GLY A 174 -7.76 18.08 -30.47
C GLY A 174 -7.03 19.18 -31.25
N GLU A 175 -7.59 20.39 -31.35
CA GLU A 175 -7.07 21.48 -32.17
C GLU A 175 -6.86 22.78 -31.39
N THR A 176 -7.93 23.33 -30.82
CA THR A 176 -7.96 24.70 -30.26
C THR A 176 -8.10 24.74 -28.75
N THR A 177 -8.49 23.63 -28.11
CA THR A 177 -8.70 23.56 -26.67
C THR A 177 -7.89 22.46 -26.00
N PHE A 178 -7.82 22.52 -24.67
CA PHE A 178 -7.32 21.45 -23.82
C PHE A 178 -8.06 21.48 -22.49
N THR A 179 -8.09 20.35 -21.78
CA THR A 179 -8.79 20.25 -20.51
C THR A 179 -7.81 20.19 -19.35
N LEU A 180 -8.14 20.90 -18.27
CA LEU A 180 -7.38 20.85 -17.02
C LEU A 180 -7.68 19.54 -16.26
N PRO A 181 -6.79 19.13 -15.34
CA PRO A 181 -7.14 18.11 -14.35
C PRO A 181 -8.33 18.56 -13.49
N ASP A 182 -8.99 17.60 -12.85
CA ASP A 182 -10.05 17.79 -11.87
C ASP A 182 -9.62 17.22 -10.51
N TYR A 183 -9.27 18.11 -9.59
CA TYR A 183 -8.81 17.74 -8.23
C TYR A 183 -9.93 17.81 -7.19
N ARG A 184 -11.18 18.05 -7.60
CA ARG A 184 -12.29 18.16 -6.66
C ARG A 184 -12.54 16.83 -5.96
N GLY A 185 -12.53 16.84 -4.63
CA GLY A 185 -12.76 15.65 -3.80
C GLY A 185 -11.57 14.69 -3.72
N LEU A 186 -10.43 15.03 -4.33
CA LEU A 186 -9.23 14.20 -4.30
C LEU A 186 -8.24 14.67 -3.23
N HIS A 187 -7.52 13.71 -2.65
CA HIS A 187 -6.41 13.97 -1.75
C HIS A 187 -5.08 13.86 -2.54
N PRO A 188 -4.22 14.88 -2.52
CA PRO A 188 -2.93 14.79 -3.20
C PRO A 188 -2.01 13.83 -2.43
N ARG A 189 -1.45 12.87 -3.17
CA ARG A 189 -0.37 12.00 -2.70
C ARG A 189 0.83 12.19 -3.61
N PHE A 190 2.01 12.35 -3.03
CA PHE A 190 3.23 12.49 -3.81
C PHE A 190 3.53 11.21 -4.58
N TRP A 191 3.96 11.39 -5.83
CA TRP A 191 4.33 10.30 -6.71
C TRP A 191 5.56 9.56 -6.17
N ASP A 192 5.58 8.24 -6.31
CA ASP A 192 6.66 7.39 -5.81
C ASP A 192 7.96 7.57 -6.62
N ASP A 193 7.84 7.87 -7.92
CA ASP A 193 8.94 8.20 -8.84
C ASP A 193 10.15 7.24 -8.70
N GLY A 194 9.85 5.94 -8.62
CA GLY A 194 10.86 4.88 -8.56
C GLY A 194 11.45 4.58 -7.17
N ARG A 195 10.89 5.14 -6.09
CA ARG A 195 11.30 4.79 -4.72
C ARG A 195 10.96 3.35 -4.33
N GLY A 196 9.92 2.77 -4.92
CA GLY A 196 9.50 1.38 -4.73
C GLY A 196 8.47 1.14 -3.62
N ILE A 197 7.84 2.18 -3.07
CA ILE A 197 6.73 2.03 -2.11
C ILE A 197 5.40 1.82 -2.83
N ASP A 198 5.22 2.49 -3.97
CA ASP A 198 4.04 2.40 -4.82
C ASP A 198 4.45 2.17 -6.28
N PRO A 199 5.14 1.05 -6.59
CA PRO A 199 5.84 0.85 -7.87
C PRO A 199 4.89 0.72 -9.07
N ASP A 200 3.66 0.28 -8.84
CA ASP A 200 2.67 0.09 -9.91
C ASP A 200 1.94 1.39 -10.26
N ARG A 201 2.20 2.48 -9.51
CA ARG A 201 1.46 3.73 -9.66
C ARG A 201 2.17 4.72 -10.58
N GLN A 202 1.44 5.11 -11.61
CA GLN A 202 1.89 6.09 -12.60
C GLN A 202 1.40 7.49 -12.27
N MET A 203 2.13 8.51 -12.71
CA MET A 203 1.66 9.89 -12.70
C MET A 203 0.34 9.97 -13.49
N GLY A 204 -0.61 10.79 -13.02
CA GLY A 204 -1.89 10.92 -13.71
C GLY A 204 -2.86 9.77 -13.48
N THR A 205 -2.76 9.03 -12.37
CA THR A 205 -3.70 7.95 -12.04
C THR A 205 -4.43 8.19 -10.72
N THR A 206 -5.77 8.17 -10.78
CA THR A 206 -6.62 8.17 -9.59
C THR A 206 -6.53 6.83 -8.86
N GLN A 207 -6.57 6.89 -7.53
CA GLN A 207 -6.67 5.71 -6.66
C GLN A 207 -7.89 5.88 -5.77
N GLN A 208 -8.70 4.84 -5.72
CA GLN A 208 -9.85 4.78 -4.82
C GLN A 208 -9.38 4.63 -3.36
N SER A 209 -10.22 5.08 -2.43
CA SER A 209 -9.93 4.88 -1.01
C SER A 209 -9.86 3.39 -0.68
N GLN A 210 -8.97 3.03 0.22
CA GLN A 210 -8.82 1.67 0.69
C GLN A 210 -8.51 1.67 2.19
N ASN A 211 -9.21 0.81 2.94
CA ASN A 211 -8.84 0.53 4.31
C ASN A 211 -7.65 -0.41 4.34
N LYS A 212 -6.70 -0.15 5.24
CA LYS A 212 -5.63 -1.10 5.51
C LYS A 212 -6.25 -2.42 5.99
N GLU A 213 -5.70 -3.53 5.50
CA GLU A 213 -6.10 -4.86 5.96
C GLU A 213 -5.98 -4.97 7.48
N HIS A 214 -7.05 -5.44 8.12
CA HIS A 214 -7.13 -5.70 9.54
C HIS A 214 -8.28 -6.67 9.84
N ASP A 215 -8.25 -7.29 11.01
CA ASP A 215 -9.31 -8.13 11.53
C ASP A 215 -9.87 -7.58 12.85
N HIS A 216 -11.03 -8.11 13.25
CA HIS A 216 -11.65 -7.83 14.54
C HIS A 216 -11.94 -9.16 15.23
N GLY A 217 -11.49 -9.29 16.49
CA GLY A 217 -11.87 -10.41 17.33
C GLY A 217 -13.32 -10.26 17.82
N GLY A 218 -14.14 -11.30 17.62
CA GLY A 218 -15.46 -11.42 18.24
C GLY A 218 -15.40 -12.37 19.45
N ASN A 219 -16.04 -12.00 20.56
CA ASN A 219 -16.22 -12.89 21.70
C ASN A 219 -17.68 -12.84 22.18
N THR A 220 -18.29 -14.00 22.34
CA THR A 220 -19.59 -14.17 22.99
C THR A 220 -19.37 -14.26 24.51
N ARG A 221 -19.58 -13.14 25.23
CA ARG A 221 -19.39 -13.11 26.69
C ARG A 221 -20.32 -14.06 27.44
N ASP A 222 -21.53 -14.27 26.92
CA ASP A 222 -22.53 -15.17 27.47
C ASP A 222 -23.20 -15.94 26.33
N ASP A 223 -22.65 -17.10 25.96
CA ASP A 223 -23.36 -18.06 25.12
C ASP A 223 -24.38 -18.84 25.97
N THR A 224 -25.35 -18.11 26.55
CA THR A 224 -26.46 -18.73 27.28
C THR A 224 -27.49 -19.20 26.28
N HIS A 225 -27.35 -20.44 25.82
CA HIS A 225 -28.38 -21.13 25.07
C HIS A 225 -28.89 -22.36 25.83
N SER A 226 -30.17 -22.65 25.65
CA SER A 226 -30.81 -23.81 26.29
C SER A 226 -30.76 -25.00 25.36
N HIS A 227 -30.26 -26.12 25.87
CA HIS A 227 -30.45 -27.40 25.23
C HIS A 227 -31.76 -28.02 25.74
N GLY A 228 -32.69 -28.27 24.83
CA GLY A 228 -33.91 -29.01 25.14
C GLY A 228 -33.63 -30.52 25.13
N GLY A 229 -34.17 -31.22 26.12
CA GLY A 229 -34.20 -32.68 26.15
C GLY A 229 -35.39 -33.16 26.96
N SER A 230 -36.09 -34.16 26.46
CA SER A 230 -37.21 -34.80 27.16
C SER A 230 -36.83 -36.24 27.47
N ILE A 231 -36.96 -36.63 28.74
CA ILE A 231 -36.84 -38.01 29.16
C ILE A 231 -38.25 -38.59 29.28
N GLY A 232 -38.58 -39.55 28.42
CA GLY A 232 -39.82 -40.30 28.54
C GLY A 232 -39.80 -41.25 29.73
N GLN A 233 -40.98 -41.63 30.25
CA GLN A 233 -41.10 -42.67 31.27
C GLN A 233 -40.55 -43.99 30.71
N GLY A 234 -39.64 -44.62 31.45
CA GLY A 234 -38.83 -45.73 30.95
C GLY A 234 -38.84 -46.86 31.97
N GLY A 235 -39.25 -48.04 31.50
CA GLY A 235 -39.17 -49.31 32.23
C GLY A 235 -40.08 -49.42 33.46
N GLU A 236 -41.36 -49.66 33.21
CA GLU A 236 -42.19 -50.30 34.21
C GLU A 236 -41.66 -51.73 34.43
N HIS A 237 -41.45 -52.09 35.70
CA HIS A 237 -41.14 -53.46 36.06
C HIS A 237 -42.06 -53.90 37.19
N SER A 238 -42.50 -55.14 37.08
CA SER A 238 -43.33 -55.80 38.08
C SER A 238 -42.51 -56.86 38.79
N HIS A 239 -42.76 -57.03 40.07
CA HIS A 239 -42.27 -58.16 40.82
C HIS A 239 -43.37 -59.22 40.91
N SER A 240 -42.98 -60.48 40.77
CA SER A 240 -43.79 -61.62 41.21
C SER A 240 -43.14 -62.25 42.44
N GLY A 241 -43.98 -62.78 43.31
CA GLY A 241 -43.54 -63.65 44.40
C GLY A 241 -44.52 -64.79 44.59
N ARG A 242 -44.04 -65.88 45.18
CA ARG A 242 -44.86 -67.04 45.52
C ARG A 242 -44.55 -67.45 46.95
N THR A 243 -45.57 -67.91 47.65
CA THR A 243 -45.38 -68.58 48.93
C THR A 243 -45.44 -70.09 48.72
N GLN A 244 -44.61 -70.84 49.44
CA GLN A 244 -44.63 -72.31 49.41
C GLN A 244 -45.30 -72.82 50.68
N ASP A 245 -46.20 -73.79 50.54
CA ASP A 245 -46.90 -74.39 51.68
C ASP A 245 -46.04 -75.48 52.33
N SER A 246 -45.81 -75.34 53.65
CA SER A 246 -45.11 -76.35 54.44
C SER A 246 -45.52 -76.26 55.91
N GLY A 247 -45.47 -77.39 56.62
CA GLY A 247 -45.82 -77.46 58.05
C GLY A 247 -47.11 -78.22 58.38
N ASN A 248 -47.70 -78.92 57.41
CA ASN A 248 -48.84 -79.79 57.71
C ASN A 248 -48.40 -80.93 58.65
N HIS A 249 -49.02 -81.01 59.83
CA HIS A 249 -48.73 -82.04 60.81
C HIS A 249 -50.00 -82.50 61.54
N ARG A 250 -49.89 -83.62 62.25
CA ARG A 250 -50.94 -84.21 63.09
C ARG A 250 -50.35 -84.69 64.40
N HIS A 251 -51.16 -84.76 65.45
CA HIS A 251 -50.68 -85.19 66.76
C HIS A 251 -51.25 -86.56 67.13
N PRO A 252 -50.46 -87.45 67.76
CA PRO A 252 -50.96 -88.70 68.29
C PRO A 252 -51.71 -88.46 69.61
N TYR A 253 -52.81 -89.19 69.83
CA TYR A 253 -53.49 -89.23 71.12
C TYR A 253 -54.04 -90.64 71.38
N THR A 254 -54.06 -91.04 72.65
CA THR A 254 -54.58 -92.35 73.06
C THR A 254 -56.00 -92.20 73.55
N ALA A 255 -56.95 -92.85 72.88
CA ALA A 255 -58.32 -92.94 73.36
C ALA A 255 -58.44 -94.19 74.24
N ARG A 256 -58.92 -94.02 75.47
CA ARG A 256 -59.19 -95.12 76.40
C ARG A 256 -60.69 -95.30 76.53
N GLY A 257 -61.18 -96.46 76.10
CA GLY A 257 -62.58 -96.84 76.25
C GLY A 257 -62.71 -97.93 77.31
N ASN A 258 -63.71 -97.79 78.19
CA ASN A 258 -64.15 -98.90 79.02
C ASN A 258 -65.30 -99.60 78.31
N ALA A 259 -65.07 -100.84 77.89
CA ALA A 259 -66.14 -101.70 77.41
C ALA A 259 -66.84 -102.32 78.62
N ASN A 260 -68.16 -102.13 78.74
CA ASN A 260 -68.96 -102.79 79.76
C ASN A 260 -69.64 -104.01 79.13
N THR A 261 -69.13 -105.21 79.40
CA THR A 261 -69.71 -106.47 78.92
C THR A 261 -70.66 -107.02 79.97
N ASP A 262 -71.95 -106.73 79.82
CA ASP A 262 -72.99 -107.27 80.70
C ASP A 262 -73.39 -108.66 80.21
N THR A 263 -72.81 -109.71 80.80
CA THR A 263 -73.31 -111.09 80.66
C THR A 263 -73.76 -111.56 82.03
N GLY A 264 -75.06 -111.86 82.15
CA GLY A 264 -75.73 -112.07 83.42
C GLY A 264 -75.00 -113.04 84.35
N GLY A 265 -74.59 -112.51 85.51
CA GLY A 265 -74.54 -113.29 86.75
C GLY A 265 -73.19 -113.80 87.26
N SER A 266 -72.09 -113.02 87.22
CA SER A 266 -71.05 -112.97 88.29
C SER A 266 -69.80 -112.15 87.91
N ALA A 267 -69.34 -111.31 88.86
CA ALA A 267 -68.10 -110.52 88.92
C ALA A 267 -67.80 -109.52 87.76
N ARG A 268 -67.88 -108.22 88.07
CA ARG A 268 -67.46 -107.11 87.17
C ARG A 268 -65.93 -107.13 86.99
N GLN A 269 -65.46 -107.49 85.80
CA GLN A 269 -64.12 -107.14 85.34
C GLN A 269 -64.24 -105.97 84.36
N THR A 270 -63.55 -104.87 84.65
CA THR A 270 -63.44 -103.74 83.73
C THR A 270 -62.16 -103.90 82.94
N GLU A 271 -62.26 -104.33 81.68
CA GLU A 271 -61.13 -104.28 80.75
C GLU A 271 -61.11 -102.93 80.04
N SER A 272 -60.03 -102.17 80.22
CA SER A 272 -59.78 -100.95 79.45
C SER A 272 -59.08 -101.30 78.15
N THR A 273 -59.64 -100.90 77.01
CA THR A 273 -58.96 -100.97 75.71
C THR A 273 -58.32 -99.61 75.41
N GLU A 274 -57.04 -99.63 75.04
CA GLU A 274 -56.31 -98.44 74.59
C GLU A 274 -56.14 -98.50 73.07
N ALA A 275 -56.59 -97.46 72.37
CA ALA A 275 -56.37 -97.30 70.93
C ALA A 275 -55.54 -96.03 70.69
N SER A 276 -54.38 -96.19 70.05
CA SER A 276 -53.57 -95.07 69.57
C SER A 276 -54.19 -94.50 68.31
N ASN A 277 -54.70 -93.28 68.40
CA ASN A 277 -55.31 -92.55 67.29
C ASN A 277 -54.44 -91.33 66.93
N TYR A 278 -54.72 -90.75 65.77
CA TYR A 278 -54.17 -89.45 65.39
C TYR A 278 -55.32 -88.46 65.28
N THR A 279 -55.05 -87.20 65.64
CA THR A 279 -55.93 -86.11 65.22
C THR A 279 -55.92 -86.01 63.69
N GLU A 280 -56.90 -85.30 63.14
CA GLU A 280 -56.79 -84.82 61.76
C GLU A 280 -55.56 -83.91 61.62
N TYR A 281 -55.08 -83.79 60.39
CA TYR A 281 -54.00 -82.87 60.05
C TYR A 281 -54.45 -81.43 60.36
N ALA A 282 -53.76 -80.76 61.28
CA ALA A 282 -54.04 -79.39 61.68
C ALA A 282 -52.81 -78.77 62.34
N GLY A 283 -52.48 -77.52 61.98
CA GLY A 283 -51.36 -76.81 62.58
C GLY A 283 -50.95 -75.56 61.82
N LEU A 284 -50.53 -74.53 62.56
CA LEU A 284 -50.10 -73.23 62.06
C LEU A 284 -48.97 -73.41 61.02
N HIS A 285 -49.15 -72.82 59.84
CA HIS A 285 -48.20 -72.87 58.74
C HIS A 285 -47.44 -71.54 58.63
N TRP A 286 -46.21 -71.57 58.11
CA TRP A 286 -45.44 -70.37 57.77
C TRP A 286 -45.23 -70.31 56.26
N HIS A 287 -45.35 -69.11 55.69
CA HIS A 287 -45.04 -68.84 54.29
C HIS A 287 -43.71 -68.10 54.22
N TYR A 288 -42.76 -68.61 53.44
CA TYR A 288 -41.62 -67.81 52.98
C TYR A 288 -42.03 -67.07 51.70
N LEU A 289 -41.74 -65.77 51.62
CA LEU A 289 -42.02 -64.95 50.44
C LEU A 289 -40.72 -64.73 49.68
N ASP A 290 -40.55 -65.44 48.57
CA ASP A 290 -39.51 -65.15 47.59
C ASP A 290 -40.08 -64.17 46.57
N ILE A 291 -39.42 -63.02 46.42
CA ILE A 291 -39.75 -62.01 45.41
C ILE A 291 -38.63 -62.01 44.36
N ASP A 292 -38.99 -62.18 43.09
CA ASP A 292 -38.02 -62.15 42.00
C ASP A 292 -37.34 -60.78 41.88
N SER A 293 -36.05 -60.76 41.55
CA SER A 293 -35.35 -59.50 41.22
C SER A 293 -35.98 -58.91 39.96
N ALA A 294 -36.40 -57.65 40.03
CA ALA A 294 -36.82 -56.95 38.83
C ALA A 294 -35.65 -56.68 37.87
N GLY A 295 -35.97 -56.61 36.58
CA GLY A 295 -35.05 -56.20 35.54
C GLY A 295 -34.62 -54.74 35.72
N ARG A 296 -33.33 -54.44 35.48
CA ARG A 296 -32.84 -53.07 35.46
C ARG A 296 -33.54 -52.28 34.37
N HIS A 297 -34.01 -51.08 34.68
CA HIS A 297 -34.40 -50.09 33.69
C HIS A 297 -33.48 -48.88 33.72
N GLY A 298 -33.50 -48.12 32.64
CA GLY A 298 -32.74 -46.88 32.49
C GLY A 298 -33.41 -45.96 31.49
N HIS A 299 -32.96 -44.71 31.51
CA HIS A 299 -33.41 -43.69 30.58
C HIS A 299 -32.20 -43.17 29.81
N SER A 300 -32.37 -42.97 28.50
CA SER A 300 -31.40 -42.24 27.69
C SER A 300 -31.86 -40.80 27.51
N LEU A 301 -30.92 -39.87 27.67
CA LEU A 301 -31.08 -38.46 27.33
C LEU A 301 -30.14 -38.17 26.16
N SER A 302 -30.70 -37.75 25.03
CA SER A 302 -29.93 -37.28 23.88
C SER A 302 -30.13 -35.77 23.76
N ILE A 303 -29.04 -35.01 23.83
CA ILE A 303 -29.00 -33.58 23.57
C ILE A 303 -28.29 -33.36 22.24
N TYR A 304 -28.95 -32.68 21.29
CA TYR A 304 -28.36 -32.34 20.00
C TYR A 304 -27.49 -31.09 20.10
N SER A 305 -26.43 -31.04 19.29
CA SER A 305 -25.64 -29.83 19.09
C SER A 305 -26.46 -28.78 18.35
N ASN A 306 -26.21 -27.50 18.67
CA ASN A 306 -26.83 -26.35 18.01
C ASN A 306 -25.71 -25.46 17.42
N THR A 307 -25.94 -24.91 16.23
CA THR A 307 -25.06 -23.91 15.61
C THR A 307 -25.86 -22.65 15.33
N HIS A 308 -25.26 -21.49 15.51
CA HIS A 308 -25.89 -20.20 15.22
C HIS A 308 -24.96 -19.33 14.37
N ALA A 309 -25.55 -18.35 13.69
CA ALA A 309 -24.83 -17.42 12.84
C ALA A 309 -24.59 -16.10 13.57
N HIS A 310 -23.38 -15.56 13.43
CA HIS A 310 -23.09 -14.18 13.78
C HIS A 310 -23.03 -13.35 12.51
N ARG A 311 -23.68 -12.19 12.53
CA ARG A 311 -23.63 -11.23 11.44
C ARG A 311 -22.88 -10.00 11.91
N ILE A 312 -21.75 -9.71 11.25
CA ILE A 312 -21.08 -8.42 11.37
C ILE A 312 -21.67 -7.52 10.28
N ASN A 313 -22.35 -6.46 10.69
CA ASN A 313 -22.90 -5.49 9.75
C ASN A 313 -21.80 -4.54 9.27
N SER A 314 -21.97 -3.98 8.07
CA SER A 314 -21.14 -2.88 7.60
C SER A 314 -21.38 -1.66 8.47
N ASP A 315 -20.31 -0.96 8.83
CA ASP A 315 -20.33 0.32 9.53
C ASP A 315 -19.30 1.26 8.87
N GLY A 316 -19.66 2.54 8.75
CA GLY A 316 -18.87 3.55 8.03
C GLY A 316 -19.59 4.20 6.83
N GLY A 317 -18.85 5.03 6.10
CA GLY A 317 -19.32 5.67 4.86
C GLY A 317 -18.59 5.12 3.62
N ASP A 318 -18.92 5.67 2.45
CA ASP A 318 -18.40 5.19 1.15
C ASP A 318 -16.90 5.45 0.94
N GLU A 319 -16.27 6.27 1.78
CA GLU A 319 -14.86 6.66 1.65
C GLU A 319 -14.16 6.72 3.01
N ALA A 320 -12.95 6.16 3.07
CA ALA A 320 -12.06 6.33 4.22
C ALA A 320 -11.43 7.73 4.19
N ARG A 321 -11.74 8.56 5.20
CA ARG A 321 -11.27 9.96 5.27
C ARG A 321 -10.57 10.25 6.60
N GLY A 322 -9.41 10.89 6.51
CA GLY A 322 -8.85 11.63 7.65
C GLY A 322 -9.64 12.91 7.91
N ILE A 323 -9.36 13.59 9.03
CA ILE A 323 -9.84 14.96 9.24
C ILE A 323 -9.23 15.84 8.13
N ASN A 324 -10.07 16.46 7.32
CA ASN A 324 -9.65 17.29 6.19
C ASN A 324 -10.47 18.59 6.14
N GLY A 325 -9.88 19.62 5.52
CA GLY A 325 -10.52 20.92 5.30
C GLY A 325 -10.46 21.27 3.81
N PRO A 326 -11.57 21.71 3.18
CA PRO A 326 -11.60 21.97 1.75
C PRO A 326 -10.84 23.26 1.41
N LEU A 327 -9.95 23.16 0.43
CA LEU A 327 -9.28 24.30 -0.21
C LEU A 327 -9.52 24.24 -1.72
N LEU A 328 -9.53 25.39 -2.36
CA LEU A 328 -9.64 25.49 -3.80
C LEU A 328 -8.27 25.26 -4.45
N ALA A 329 -8.15 24.15 -5.16
CA ALA A 329 -7.00 23.87 -6.02
C ALA A 329 -7.06 24.77 -7.25
N CYS A 330 -5.99 25.52 -7.51
CA CYS A 330 -5.83 26.29 -8.72
C CYS A 330 -4.43 26.10 -9.32
N ILE A 331 -4.34 26.20 -10.64
CA ILE A 331 -3.10 26.11 -11.42
C ILE A 331 -2.73 27.48 -11.99
N ARG A 332 -1.44 27.82 -11.97
CA ARG A 332 -0.90 29.04 -12.57
C ARG A 332 -0.97 28.92 -14.11
N CYS A 333 -1.50 29.94 -14.78
CA CYS A 333 -1.76 29.94 -16.22
C CYS A 333 -0.90 30.93 -17.01
#